data_AF-A0A820VSD1-F1
#
_entry.id   AF-A0A820VSD1-F1
#
_cell.length_a   1.000
_cell.length_b   1.000
_cell.length_c   1.000
_cell.angle_alpha   90.00
_cell.angle_beta   90.00
_cell.angle_gamma   90.00
#
_symmetry.space_group_name_H-M   'P 1'
#
loop_
_entity.id
_entity.type
_entity.pdbx_description
1 polymer ?
#
loop_
_entity_poly.entity_id
_entity_poly.type
_entity_poly.pdbx_seq_one_letter_code
_entity_poly.pdbx_strand_id
1 'polypeptide(L)'
;CDDSEQTNTTLLIHFFGKNGRDTLNYTEFKRFMENLQTEVLEIEFNEFSHGFKTMSDLNFAEMLLRYTDFDHDTIRSILKKVKKHGDQQNAVTFEQFKHFSAFLNNLEDFGIAMRFHQLSNKPISQAEFQRAVKISMGFELEPHIIALIFRIFDADDDQHLSYDEFMTVMKDRLSRNFHTYDDSETSNSKFDQFKRCVRQRAKYNSIIALN
;
A
#
# COMPACT_ATOMS: atom_id res chain seq x y z
N CYS A 1 39.09 -33.41 0.08
CA CYS A 1 38.16 -32.38 0.59
C CYS A 1 37.01 -32.33 -0.39
N ASP A 2 35.81 -32.55 0.11
CA ASP A 2 34.59 -32.66 -0.68
C ASP A 2 34.33 -31.31 -1.37
N ASP A 3 34.48 -31.26 -2.69
CA ASP A 3 34.02 -30.13 -3.52
C ASP A 3 32.49 -30.18 -3.47
N SER A 4 31.90 -29.61 -2.43
CA SER A 4 30.47 -29.39 -2.36
C SER A 4 30.07 -28.59 -3.60
N GLU A 5 29.27 -29.19 -4.49
CA GLU A 5 28.65 -28.51 -5.63
C GLU A 5 28.05 -27.19 -5.14
N GLN A 6 28.74 -26.08 -5.45
CA GLN A 6 28.28 -24.77 -5.05
C GLN A 6 27.01 -24.51 -5.86
N THR A 7 25.86 -24.55 -5.19
CA THR A 7 24.56 -24.44 -5.84
C THR A 7 24.43 -23.05 -6.44
N ASN A 8 24.56 -22.96 -7.76
CA ASN A 8 24.43 -21.72 -8.50
C ASN A 8 22.98 -21.22 -8.43
N THR A 9 22.74 -20.21 -7.59
CA THR A 9 21.44 -19.54 -7.50
C THR A 9 21.33 -18.43 -8.55
N THR A 10 20.11 -18.03 -8.88
CA THR A 10 19.84 -16.94 -9.84
C THR A 10 20.57 -15.65 -9.47
N LEU A 11 20.56 -15.27 -8.18
CA LEU A 11 21.23 -14.04 -7.72
C LEU A 11 22.76 -14.16 -7.79
N LEU A 12 23.32 -15.33 -7.46
CA LEU A 12 24.78 -15.55 -7.57
C LEU A 12 25.23 -15.47 -9.02
N ILE A 13 24.50 -16.09 -9.95
CA ILE A 13 24.80 -16.00 -11.39
C ILE A 13 24.63 -14.56 -11.88
N HIS A 14 23.59 -13.84 -11.42
CA HIS A 14 23.31 -12.47 -11.85
C HIS A 14 24.37 -11.48 -11.37
N PHE A 15 24.85 -11.61 -10.14
CA PHE A 15 25.82 -10.67 -9.56
C PHE A 15 27.29 -11.02 -9.84
N PHE A 16 27.62 -12.31 -9.95
CA PHE A 16 29.02 -12.76 -10.01
C PHE A 16 29.32 -13.62 -11.25
N GLY A 17 28.35 -13.76 -12.16
CA GLY A 17 28.48 -14.56 -13.37
C GLY A 17 28.42 -16.06 -13.10
N LYS A 18 28.33 -16.87 -14.16
CA LYS A 18 28.22 -18.35 -14.07
C LYS A 18 29.41 -19.02 -13.37
N ASN A 19 30.55 -18.33 -13.32
CA ASN A 19 31.81 -18.83 -12.75
C ASN A 19 32.17 -18.15 -11.43
N GLY A 20 31.34 -17.22 -10.92
CA GLY A 20 31.60 -16.50 -9.67
C GLY A 20 32.81 -15.57 -9.68
N ARG A 21 33.23 -15.09 -10.86
CA ARG A 21 34.44 -14.26 -11.04
C ARG A 21 34.16 -12.79 -11.28
N ASP A 22 32.93 -12.45 -11.63
CA ASP A 22 32.55 -11.05 -11.81
C ASP A 22 32.43 -10.40 -10.43
N THR A 23 32.54 -9.07 -10.37
CA THR A 23 32.43 -8.32 -9.12
C THR A 23 31.21 -7.41 -9.15
N LEU A 24 30.49 -7.33 -8.03
CA LEU A 24 29.34 -6.43 -7.88
C LEU A 24 29.76 -5.13 -7.19
N ASN A 25 29.65 -4.00 -7.89
CA ASN A 25 29.88 -2.70 -7.29
C ASN A 25 28.58 -2.08 -6.73
N TYR A 26 28.73 -1.01 -5.93
CA TYR A 26 27.60 -0.32 -5.31
C TYR A 26 26.57 0.20 -6.33
N THR A 27 27.02 0.77 -7.45
CA THR A 27 26.13 1.32 -8.48
C THR A 27 25.28 0.24 -9.15
N GLU A 28 25.87 -0.92 -9.41
CA GLU A 28 25.17 -2.09 -9.95
C GLU A 28 24.16 -2.63 -8.95
N PHE A 29 24.56 -2.79 -7.68
CA PHE A 29 23.65 -3.24 -6.63
C PHE A 29 22.50 -2.27 -6.41
N LYS A 30 22.78 -0.96 -6.39
CA LYS A 30 21.75 0.08 -6.26
C LYS A 30 20.73 -0.01 -7.40
N ARG A 31 21.21 -0.10 -8.65
CA ARG A 31 20.33 -0.26 -9.83
C ARG A 31 19.50 -1.54 -9.74
N PHE A 32 20.10 -2.65 -9.31
CA PHE A 32 19.38 -3.90 -9.09
C PHE A 32 18.23 -3.71 -8.09
N MET A 33 18.48 -3.07 -6.95
CA MET A 33 17.46 -2.81 -5.93
C MET A 33 16.36 -1.87 -6.45
N GLU A 34 16.72 -0.81 -7.17
CA GLU A 34 15.76 0.12 -7.79
C GLU A 34 14.87 -0.58 -8.84
N ASN A 35 15.45 -1.45 -9.66
CA ASN A 35 14.72 -2.25 -10.64
C ASN A 35 13.79 -3.26 -9.96
N LEU A 36 14.30 -4.01 -8.98
CA LEU A 36 13.49 -4.98 -8.23
C LEU A 36 12.29 -4.31 -7.55
N GLN A 37 12.50 -3.17 -6.90
CA GLN A 37 11.41 -2.40 -6.31
C GLN A 37 10.40 -1.93 -7.37
N THR A 38 10.88 -1.46 -8.52
CA THR A 38 10.01 -1.04 -9.62
C THR A 38 9.19 -2.21 -10.18
N GLU A 39 9.80 -3.39 -10.37
CA GLU A 39 9.12 -4.60 -10.84
C GLU A 39 8.05 -5.07 -9.84
N VAL A 40 8.34 -5.07 -8.54
CA VAL A 40 7.36 -5.40 -7.50
C VAL A 40 6.17 -4.42 -7.53
N LEU A 41 6.44 -3.12 -7.70
CA LEU A 41 5.38 -2.11 -7.84
C LEU A 41 4.57 -2.30 -9.12
N GLU A 42 5.20 -2.69 -10.22
CA GLU A 42 4.51 -2.95 -11.49
C GLU A 42 3.61 -4.19 -11.39
N ILE A 43 4.05 -5.24 -10.70
CA ILE A 43 3.21 -6.42 -10.41
C ILE A 43 1.98 -6.02 -9.58
N GLU A 44 2.17 -5.23 -8.52
CA GLU A 44 1.05 -4.75 -7.70
C GLU A 44 0.11 -3.86 -8.51
N PHE A 45 0.66 -2.91 -9.28
CA PHE A 45 -0.15 -2.07 -10.15
C PHE A 45 -0.98 -2.90 -11.12
N ASN A 46 -0.38 -3.91 -11.75
CA ASN A 46 -1.06 -4.80 -12.69
C ASN A 46 -2.15 -5.66 -12.03
N GLU A 47 -1.99 -6.06 -10.77
CA GLU A 47 -3.03 -6.78 -10.01
C GLU A 47 -4.31 -5.92 -9.92
N PHE A 48 -4.17 -4.64 -9.56
CA PHE A 48 -5.30 -3.73 -9.38
C PHE A 48 -5.74 -3.02 -10.64
N SER A 49 -4.88 -2.83 -11.64
CA SER A 49 -5.26 -2.34 -12.96
C SER A 49 -5.85 -3.44 -13.84
N HIS A 50 -5.84 -4.70 -13.39
CA HIS A 50 -6.26 -5.87 -14.18
C HIS A 50 -5.53 -5.98 -15.52
N GLY A 51 -4.25 -5.60 -15.54
CA GLY A 51 -3.41 -5.60 -16.74
C GLY A 51 -3.64 -4.43 -17.70
N PHE A 52 -4.50 -3.46 -17.36
CA PHE A 52 -4.63 -2.22 -18.11
C PHE A 52 -3.47 -1.26 -17.81
N LYS A 53 -3.19 -0.36 -18.76
CA LYS A 53 -2.14 0.68 -18.61
C LYS A 53 -2.44 1.71 -17.53
N THR A 54 -3.71 1.82 -17.13
CA THR A 54 -4.19 2.74 -16.11
C THR A 54 -5.10 2.00 -15.14
N MET A 55 -5.12 2.46 -13.89
CA MET A 55 -5.95 1.94 -12.81
C MET A 55 -7.11 2.90 -12.57
N SER A 56 -8.33 2.39 -12.39
CA SER A 56 -9.47 3.25 -12.05
C SER A 56 -9.36 3.80 -10.63
N ASP A 57 -9.99 4.94 -10.36
CA ASP A 57 -10.12 5.49 -9.00
C ASP A 57 -10.66 4.48 -7.99
N LEU A 58 -11.63 3.67 -8.43
CA LEU A 58 -12.24 2.64 -7.60
C LEU A 58 -11.22 1.56 -7.25
N ASN A 59 -10.46 1.08 -8.24
CA ASN A 59 -9.43 0.06 -8.01
C ASN A 59 -8.28 0.60 -7.15
N PHE A 60 -7.94 1.88 -7.31
CA PHE A 60 -6.96 2.55 -6.45
C PHE A 60 -7.45 2.62 -5.00
N ALA A 61 -8.74 2.93 -4.78
CA ALA A 61 -9.33 2.90 -3.45
C ALA A 61 -9.37 1.49 -2.86
N GLU A 62 -9.76 0.47 -3.64
CA GLU A 62 -9.74 -0.93 -3.20
C GLU A 62 -8.34 -1.39 -2.80
N MET A 63 -7.32 -1.02 -3.58
CA MET A 63 -5.92 -1.26 -3.28
C MET A 63 -5.49 -0.62 -1.96
N LEU A 64 -5.87 0.64 -1.74
CA LEU A 64 -5.55 1.37 -0.51
C LEU A 64 -6.17 0.71 0.72
N LEU A 65 -7.41 0.25 0.59
CA LEU A 65 -8.19 -0.28 1.70
C LEU A 65 -7.92 -1.77 1.99
N ARG A 66 -7.24 -2.50 1.10
CA ARG A 66 -7.03 -3.96 1.19
C ARG A 66 -6.41 -4.43 2.50
N TYR A 67 -5.52 -3.64 3.09
CA TYR A 67 -4.79 -3.98 4.31
C TYR A 67 -5.28 -3.22 5.54
N THR A 68 -6.42 -2.53 5.45
CA THR A 68 -7.00 -1.79 6.58
C THR A 68 -7.87 -2.68 7.45
N ASP A 69 -7.95 -2.33 8.74
CA ASP A 69 -8.85 -2.96 9.71
C ASP A 69 -10.30 -2.44 9.64
N PHE A 70 -10.65 -1.68 8.59
CA PHE A 70 -12.01 -1.18 8.40
C PHE A 70 -13.00 -2.32 8.21
N ASP A 71 -14.19 -2.15 8.83
CA ASP A 71 -15.27 -3.08 8.63
C ASP A 71 -15.83 -3.01 7.19
N HIS A 72 -16.53 -4.07 6.77
CA HIS A 72 -17.06 -4.17 5.42
C HIS A 72 -18.06 -3.08 5.05
N ASP A 73 -18.79 -2.52 6.02
CA ASP A 73 -19.77 -1.46 5.75
C ASP A 73 -19.07 -0.12 5.54
N THR A 74 -18.02 0.17 6.33
CA THR A 74 -17.12 1.32 6.13
C THR A 74 -16.44 1.28 4.76
N ILE A 75 -15.80 0.15 4.41
CA ILE A 75 -15.17 -0.03 3.09
C ILE A 75 -16.21 0.18 1.97
N ARG A 76 -17.40 -0.42 2.09
CA ARG A 76 -18.46 -0.27 1.08
C ARG A 76 -18.93 1.18 0.95
N SER A 77 -19.00 1.92 2.05
CA SER A 77 -19.36 3.34 2.07
C SER A 77 -18.34 4.17 1.31
N ILE A 78 -17.05 3.99 1.60
CA ILE A 78 -15.94 4.70 0.93
C ILE A 78 -15.94 4.40 -0.57
N LEU A 79 -16.03 3.13 -0.97
CA LEU A 79 -16.07 2.75 -2.39
C LEU A 79 -17.28 3.33 -3.13
N LYS A 80 -18.44 3.44 -2.46
CA LYS A 80 -19.61 4.13 -3.02
C LYS A 80 -19.36 5.62 -3.21
N LYS A 81 -18.71 6.29 -2.25
CA LYS A 81 -18.31 7.72 -2.39
C LYS A 81 -17.38 7.89 -3.59
N VAL A 82 -16.33 7.08 -3.69
CA VAL A 82 -15.38 7.12 -4.81
C VAL A 82 -16.09 6.91 -6.15
N LYS A 83 -16.97 5.91 -6.25
CA LYS A 83 -17.73 5.61 -7.46
C LYS A 83 -18.68 6.74 -7.88
N LYS A 84 -19.32 7.43 -6.94
CA LYS A 84 -20.28 8.51 -7.22
C LYS A 84 -19.62 9.74 -7.87
N HIS A 85 -18.35 9.98 -7.56
CA HIS A 85 -17.58 11.12 -8.06
C HIS A 85 -16.63 10.76 -9.22
N GLY A 86 -16.63 9.50 -9.67
CA GLY A 86 -15.79 9.04 -10.76
C GLY A 86 -16.31 9.50 -12.11
N ASP A 87 -15.83 10.66 -12.58
CA ASP A 87 -15.84 10.97 -14.01
C ASP A 87 -14.89 10.01 -14.72
N GLN A 88 -15.34 9.43 -15.84
CA GLN A 88 -14.64 8.42 -16.63
C GLN A 88 -13.32 8.90 -17.29
N GLN A 89 -12.80 10.07 -16.93
CA GLN A 89 -11.70 10.73 -17.66
C GLN A 89 -10.35 10.75 -16.95
N ASN A 90 -10.27 10.46 -15.64
CA ASN A 90 -9.00 10.44 -14.92
C ASN A 90 -8.77 9.04 -14.34
N ALA A 91 -7.73 8.37 -14.82
CA ALA A 91 -7.30 7.07 -14.33
C ALA A 91 -5.84 7.19 -13.85
N VAL A 92 -5.52 6.49 -12.77
CA VAL A 92 -4.20 6.51 -12.16
C VAL A 92 -3.21 5.79 -13.08
N THR A 93 -2.17 6.50 -13.50
CA THR A 93 -1.06 5.93 -14.29
C THR A 93 -0.05 5.21 -13.39
N PHE A 94 0.80 4.37 -13.99
CA PHE A 94 1.86 3.70 -13.23
C PHE A 94 2.84 4.69 -12.57
N GLU A 95 3.19 5.79 -13.26
CA GLU A 95 4.08 6.83 -12.69
C GLU A 95 3.44 7.53 -11.49
N GLN A 96 2.14 7.86 -11.57
CA GLN A 96 1.40 8.41 -10.43
C GLN A 96 1.37 7.44 -9.25
N PHE A 97 1.14 6.15 -9.53
CA PHE A 97 1.18 5.10 -8.51
C PHE A 97 2.58 4.96 -7.89
N LYS A 98 3.64 5.05 -8.70
CA LYS A 98 5.03 4.99 -8.23
C LYS A 98 5.38 6.17 -7.32
N HIS A 99 5.00 7.40 -7.70
CA HIS A 99 5.17 8.58 -6.84
C HIS A 99 4.39 8.44 -5.54
N PHE A 100 3.16 7.93 -5.59
CA PHE A 100 2.38 7.65 -4.40
C PHE A 100 3.03 6.59 -3.51
N SER A 101 3.58 5.51 -4.08
CA SER A 101 4.30 4.50 -3.31
C SER A 101 5.59 5.04 -2.69
N ALA A 102 6.31 5.91 -3.40
CA ALA A 102 7.48 6.57 -2.85
C ALA A 102 7.11 7.48 -1.67
N PHE A 103 5.97 8.18 -1.76
CA PHE A 103 5.40 8.94 -0.65
C PHE A 103 5.18 8.06 0.59
N LEU A 104 4.55 6.89 0.43
CA LEU A 104 4.33 5.98 1.56
C LEU A 104 5.61 5.45 2.18
N ASN A 105 6.66 5.25 1.39
CA ASN A 105 7.95 4.80 1.91
C ASN A 105 8.61 5.86 2.82
N ASN A 106 8.19 7.13 2.77
CA ASN A 106 8.68 8.20 3.66
C ASN A 106 7.54 8.77 4.52
N LEU A 107 6.57 7.92 4.88
CA LEU A 107 5.41 8.33 5.67
C LEU A 107 5.80 8.85 7.07
N GLU A 108 6.94 8.42 7.62
CA GLU A 108 7.44 8.90 8.92
C GLU A 108 7.81 10.39 8.86
N ASP A 109 8.59 10.80 7.86
CA ASP A 109 8.97 12.21 7.65
C ASP A 109 7.74 13.09 7.39
N PHE A 110 6.79 12.57 6.60
CA PHE A 110 5.49 13.21 6.43
C PHE A 110 4.74 13.37 7.75
N GLY A 111 4.72 12.34 8.58
CA GLY A 111 4.08 12.38 9.90
C GLY A 111 4.70 13.45 10.81
N ILE A 112 6.02 13.65 10.76
CA ILE A 112 6.70 14.71 11.51
C ILE A 112 6.25 16.09 11.02
N ALA A 113 6.24 16.33 9.70
CA ALA A 113 5.80 17.59 9.11
C ALA A 113 4.34 17.91 9.46
N MET A 114 3.47 16.89 9.45
CA MET A 114 2.06 17.04 9.77
C MET A 114 1.79 17.28 11.25
N ARG A 115 2.53 16.62 12.16
CA ARG A 115 2.42 16.88 13.60
C ARG A 115 2.73 18.33 13.94
N PHE A 116 3.73 18.92 13.29
CA PHE A 116 4.04 20.35 13.47
C PHE A 116 2.88 21.27 13.05
N HIS A 117 2.17 20.90 11.96
CA HIS A 117 0.98 21.63 11.49
C HIS A 117 -0.20 21.51 12.47
N GLN A 118 -0.45 20.31 13.00
CA GLN A 118 -1.55 20.04 13.93
C GLN A 118 -1.43 20.81 15.26
N LEU A 119 -0.21 21.11 15.73
CA LEU A 119 0.01 21.95 16.91
C LEU A 119 -0.59 23.37 16.78
N SER A 120 -0.96 23.78 15.56
CA SER A 120 -1.66 25.04 15.29
C SER A 120 -3.18 24.94 15.37
N ASN A 121 -3.76 23.79 15.73
CA ASN A 121 -5.21 23.50 15.72
C ASN A 121 -5.90 23.84 14.39
N LYS A 122 -5.18 23.66 13.28
CA LYS A 122 -5.74 23.87 11.94
C LYS A 122 -6.12 22.53 11.32
N PRO A 123 -7.29 22.45 10.67
CA PRO A 123 -7.66 21.26 9.92
C PRO A 123 -6.72 21.11 8.72
N ILE A 124 -6.62 19.89 8.17
CA ILE A 124 -5.64 19.58 7.12
C ILE A 124 -6.33 19.66 5.77
N SER A 125 -6.15 20.78 5.07
CA SER A 125 -6.63 20.95 3.69
C SER A 125 -5.72 20.25 2.67
N GLN A 126 -6.21 20.05 1.44
CA GLN A 126 -5.40 19.51 0.34
C GLN A 126 -4.11 20.31 0.08
N ALA A 127 -4.17 21.63 0.22
CA ALA A 127 -3.01 22.50 0.01
C ALA A 127 -1.94 22.30 1.10
N GLU A 128 -2.37 22.11 2.35
CA GLU A 128 -1.46 21.84 3.46
C GLU A 128 -0.87 20.44 3.37
N PHE A 129 -1.69 19.45 2.98
CA PHE A 129 -1.23 18.09 2.69
C PHE A 129 -0.16 18.09 1.60
N GLN A 130 -0.43 18.74 0.46
CA GLN A 130 0.52 18.84 -0.65
C GLN A 130 1.83 19.51 -0.23
N ARG A 131 1.74 20.55 0.61
CA ARG A 131 2.93 21.22 1.14
C ARG A 131 3.75 20.29 2.04
N ALA A 132 3.09 19.53 2.92
CA ALA A 132 3.77 18.57 3.78
C ALA A 132 4.43 17.45 2.96
N VAL A 133 3.77 16.95 1.91
CA VAL A 133 4.36 16.01 0.95
C VAL A 133 5.62 16.60 0.31
N LYS A 134 5.54 17.83 -0.19
CA LYS A 134 6.70 18.51 -0.82
C LYS A 134 7.88 18.67 0.13
N ILE A 135 7.61 19.01 1.40
CA ILE A 135 8.65 19.14 2.44
C ILE A 135 9.32 17.79 2.72
N SER A 136 8.52 16.72 2.76
CA SER A 136 8.99 15.39 3.18
C SER A 136 9.66 14.62 2.04
N MET A 137 9.17 14.77 0.81
CA MET A 137 9.59 14.01 -0.37
C MET A 137 10.51 14.77 -1.32
N GLY A 138 10.53 16.11 -1.23
CA GLY A 138 11.21 16.97 -2.20
C GLY A 138 10.50 17.11 -3.55
N PHE A 139 9.36 16.42 -3.76
CA PHE A 139 8.51 16.54 -4.94
C PHE A 139 7.03 16.61 -4.57
N GLU A 140 6.22 16.95 -5.56
CA GLU A 140 4.77 17.13 -5.43
C GLU A 140 4.01 15.93 -6.01
N LEU A 141 2.96 15.47 -5.33
CA LEU A 141 2.05 14.48 -5.89
C LEU A 141 1.12 15.15 -6.91
N GLU A 142 0.68 14.38 -7.90
CA GLU A 142 -0.28 14.86 -8.89
C GLU A 142 -1.62 15.25 -8.20
N PRO A 143 -2.24 16.38 -8.58
CA PRO A 143 -3.47 16.87 -7.94
C PRO A 143 -4.60 15.84 -7.92
N HIS A 144 -4.68 15.00 -8.96
CA HIS A 144 -5.63 13.90 -9.04
C HIS A 144 -5.46 12.89 -7.89
N ILE A 145 -4.22 12.54 -7.53
CA ILE A 145 -3.92 11.59 -6.45
C ILE A 145 -4.29 12.18 -5.10
N ILE A 146 -4.01 13.46 -4.87
CA ILE A 146 -4.43 14.16 -3.66
C ILE A 146 -5.96 14.17 -3.54
N ALA A 147 -6.66 14.49 -4.63
CA ALA A 147 -8.13 14.49 -4.63
C ALA A 147 -8.70 13.10 -4.34
N LEU A 148 -8.07 12.01 -4.81
CA LEU A 148 -8.47 10.65 -4.47
C LEU A 148 -8.23 10.29 -3.01
N ILE A 149 -7.07 10.65 -2.46
CA ILE A 149 -6.76 10.45 -1.04
C ILE A 149 -7.84 11.14 -0.19
N PHE A 150 -8.13 12.41 -0.45
CA PHE A 150 -9.15 13.13 0.30
C PHE A 150 -10.52 12.49 0.11
N ARG A 151 -10.90 12.06 -1.09
CA ARG A 151 -12.17 11.36 -1.31
C ARG A 151 -12.31 10.05 -0.52
N ILE A 152 -11.19 9.38 -0.22
CA ILE A 152 -11.17 8.13 0.53
C ILE A 152 -11.23 8.38 2.04
N PHE A 153 -10.56 9.42 2.54
CA PHE A 153 -10.37 9.68 3.98
C PHE A 153 -11.15 10.86 4.55
N ASP A 154 -11.84 11.65 3.71
CA ASP A 154 -12.76 12.71 4.12
C ASP A 154 -14.13 12.08 4.42
N ALA A 155 -14.38 11.82 5.70
CA ALA A 155 -15.56 11.10 6.17
C ALA A 155 -16.82 11.97 6.12
N ASP A 156 -16.71 13.26 6.43
CA ASP A 156 -17.80 14.25 6.53
C ASP A 156 -17.91 15.19 5.32
N ASP A 157 -17.07 15.00 4.30
CA ASP A 157 -17.01 15.78 3.07
C ASP A 157 -16.71 17.27 3.35
N ASP A 158 -15.93 17.55 4.40
CA ASP A 158 -15.57 18.90 4.85
C ASP A 158 -14.31 19.46 4.16
N GLN A 159 -13.70 18.67 3.27
CA GLN A 159 -12.44 18.92 2.56
C GLN A 159 -11.19 18.93 3.46
N HIS A 160 -11.29 18.33 4.64
CA HIS A 160 -10.18 18.13 5.54
C HIS A 160 -9.95 16.65 5.83
N LEU A 161 -8.75 16.37 6.28
CA LEU A 161 -8.29 15.01 6.52
C LEU A 161 -8.03 14.78 8.01
N SER A 162 -8.63 13.72 8.55
CA SER A 162 -8.29 13.19 9.87
C SER A 162 -6.90 12.56 9.83
N TYR A 163 -5.92 13.23 10.43
CA TYR A 163 -4.53 12.78 10.44
C TYR A 163 -4.38 11.38 11.04
N ASP A 164 -5.02 11.11 12.19
CA ASP A 164 -4.84 9.84 12.90
C ASP A 164 -5.39 8.67 12.09
N GLU A 165 -6.53 8.85 11.43
CA GLU A 165 -7.14 7.83 10.57
C GLU A 165 -6.29 7.58 9.32
N PHE A 166 -5.90 8.65 8.62
CA PHE A 166 -5.05 8.55 7.45
C PHE A 166 -3.71 7.87 7.76
N MET A 167 -3.03 8.28 8.83
CA MET A 167 -1.73 7.72 9.20
C MET A 167 -1.83 6.26 9.62
N THR A 168 -2.92 5.88 10.30
CA THR A 168 -3.17 4.48 10.68
C THR A 168 -3.29 3.63 9.41
N VAL A 169 -4.17 4.00 8.48
CA VAL A 169 -4.38 3.27 7.23
C VAL A 169 -3.11 3.19 6.37
N MET A 170 -2.38 4.30 6.25
CA MET A 170 -1.17 4.32 5.43
C MET A 170 -0.03 3.49 6.05
N LYS A 171 0.05 3.39 7.38
CA LYS A 171 0.98 2.49 8.06
C LYS A 171 0.62 1.02 7.86
N ASP A 172 -0.66 0.68 7.99
CA ASP A 172 -1.13 -0.69 7.78
C ASP A 172 -0.82 -1.14 6.34
N ARG A 173 -1.10 -0.26 5.36
CA ARG A 173 -0.75 -0.51 3.96
C ARG A 173 0.75 -0.66 3.73
N LEU A 174 1.58 0.22 4.31
CA LEU A 174 3.04 0.14 4.17
C LEU A 174 3.58 -1.18 4.75
N SER A 175 3.03 -1.61 5.88
CA SER A 175 3.43 -2.85 6.53
C SER A 175 3.05 -4.11 5.75
N ARG A 176 2.04 -4.03 4.85
CA ARG A 176 1.46 -5.16 4.11
C ARG A 176 1.16 -6.37 5.01
N ASN A 177 0.79 -6.13 6.28
CA ASN A 177 0.61 -7.13 7.33
C ASN A 177 1.86 -7.98 7.69
N PHE A 178 3.08 -7.61 7.26
CA PHE A 178 4.30 -8.35 7.65
C PHE A 178 4.55 -8.34 9.16
N HIS A 179 4.16 -7.28 9.87
CA HIS A 179 4.32 -7.20 11.33
C HIS A 179 3.39 -8.13 12.12
N THR A 180 2.33 -8.67 11.51
CA THR A 180 1.44 -9.63 12.19
C THR A 180 2.09 -11.00 12.44
N TYR A 181 3.29 -11.22 11.91
CA TYR A 181 4.03 -12.49 12.07
C TYR A 181 5.02 -12.51 13.23
N ASP A 182 5.45 -11.36 13.76
CA ASP A 182 6.55 -11.30 14.76
C ASP A 182 6.08 -11.17 16.22
N ASP A 183 4.79 -10.88 16.47
CA ASP A 183 4.24 -10.75 17.84
C ASP A 183 3.50 -12.02 18.34
N SER A 184 3.67 -13.18 17.69
CA SER A 184 3.01 -14.43 18.10
C SER A 184 3.86 -15.36 18.97
N GLU A 185 4.69 -14.82 19.86
CA GLU A 185 5.24 -15.59 20.98
C GLU A 185 4.20 -15.90 22.08
N THR A 186 2.91 -15.62 21.87
CA THR A 186 1.86 -16.10 22.79
C THR A 186 0.63 -16.65 22.07
N SER A 187 0.63 -17.98 21.89
CA SER A 187 -0.54 -18.87 21.80
C SER A 187 -1.82 -18.33 21.13
N ASN A 188 -1.96 -18.50 19.82
CA ASN A 188 -3.20 -18.96 19.19
C ASN A 188 -2.89 -19.52 17.79
N SER A 189 -2.93 -20.84 17.68
CA SER A 189 -2.55 -21.58 16.48
C SER A 189 -3.31 -21.09 15.25
N LYS A 190 -2.62 -20.96 14.10
CA LYS A 190 -3.22 -20.74 12.77
C LYS A 190 -4.42 -21.67 12.49
N PHE A 191 -4.43 -22.83 13.14
CA PHE A 191 -5.53 -23.79 13.10
C PHE A 191 -6.83 -23.27 13.73
N ASP A 192 -6.76 -22.40 14.75
CA ASP A 192 -7.94 -21.83 15.39
C ASP A 192 -8.53 -20.65 14.60
N GLN A 193 -7.70 -19.89 13.89
CA GLN A 193 -8.19 -18.94 12.87
C GLN A 193 -8.88 -19.67 11.71
N PHE A 194 -8.28 -20.77 11.21
CA PHE A 194 -8.91 -21.62 10.21
C PHE A 194 -10.26 -22.18 10.69
N LYS A 195 -10.33 -22.70 11.92
CA LYS A 195 -11.60 -23.17 12.51
C LYS A 195 -12.64 -22.06 12.64
N ARG A 196 -12.25 -20.82 12.99
CA ARG A 196 -13.18 -19.68 13.04
C ARG A 196 -13.77 -19.38 11.66
N CYS A 197 -12.94 -19.33 10.61
CA CYS A 197 -13.40 -19.14 9.24
C CYS A 197 -14.36 -20.25 8.79
N VAL A 198 -14.02 -21.52 9.04
CA VAL A 198 -14.87 -22.66 8.67
C VAL A 198 -16.19 -22.62 9.45
N ARG A 199 -16.18 -22.30 10.74
CA ARG A 199 -17.39 -22.18 11.56
C ARG A 199 -18.29 -21.02 11.14
N GLN A 200 -17.73 -19.86 10.78
CA GLN A 200 -18.51 -18.74 10.26
C GLN A 200 -19.18 -19.07 8.93
N ARG A 201 -18.47 -19.75 8.02
CA ARG A 201 -19.03 -20.18 6.73
C ARG A 201 -20.08 -21.29 6.89
N ALA A 202 -19.90 -22.20 7.84
CA ALA A 202 -20.89 -23.23 8.17
C ALA A 202 -22.18 -22.64 8.78
N LYS A 203 -22.06 -21.60 9.63
CA LYS A 203 -23.22 -20.86 10.17
C LYS A 203 -23.98 -20.09 9.09
N TYR A 204 -23.26 -19.48 8.14
CA TYR A 204 -23.87 -18.80 7.00
C TYR A 204 -24.67 -19.77 6.10
N ASN A 205 -24.12 -20.96 5.82
CA ASN A 205 -24.81 -21.96 4.99
C ASN A 205 -26.00 -22.65 5.70
N SER A 206 -26.02 -22.70 7.04
CA SER A 206 -27.16 -23.24 7.79
C SER A 206 -28.33 -22.26 7.89
N ILE A 207 -28.10 -20.96 7.71
CA ILE A 207 -29.15 -19.94 7.62
C ILE A 207 -29.82 -19.94 6.24
N ILE A 208 -29.10 -20.32 5.17
CA ILE A 208 -29.65 -20.42 3.81
C ILE A 208 -30.45 -21.73 3.61
N ALA A 209 -30.18 -22.78 4.38
CA ALA A 209 -30.88 -24.06 4.28
C ALA A 209 -32.24 -24.12 5.02
N LEU A 210 -32.66 -23.03 5.66
CA LEU A 210 -33.92 -22.94 6.42
C LEU A 210 -34.93 -21.92 5.84
N ASN A 211 -34.70 -21.42 4.62
CA ASN A 211 -35.68 -20.68 3.82
C ASN A 211 -36.02 -21.42 2.53
#